data_AF-A0A3B0R718-F1
#
_entry.id   AF-A0A3B0R718-F1
#
_cell.length_a   1.000
_cell.length_b   1.000
_cell.length_c   1.000
_cell.angle_alpha   90.00
_cell.angle_beta   90.00
_cell.angle_gamma   90.00
#
_symmetry.space_group_name_H-M   'P 1'
#
loop_
_entity.id
_entity.type
_entity.pdbx_description
1 polymer ?
#
loop_
_entity_poly.entity_id
_entity_poly.type
_entity_poly.pdbx_seq_one_letter_code
_entity_poly.pdbx_strand_id
1 'polypeptide(L)'
;MRKLTIATLTVIGLAAAYATPASAGIINYSASNYAGGSCKHGLYTGSVGSGCTRKYSFQDGTSFSWDTDAQTATLTGTAINGAGQVATLDLSFSGFLETTEGTNIDYKAGGLSYDPATDSPDIDFFTSGSGTIKIDGNVYTLNPNDPFAGNTALQLGTGANDKNDKFGGSAWLNILDPNGYSIRNWDINFNLDQIPTDVPEPGALGLLGLAVGGLWFGTRRRRKRIAA
;
A
#
# COMPACT_ATOMS: atom_id res chain seq x y z
N MET A 1 -62.34 -36.39 -5.14
CA MET A 1 -60.89 -36.65 -5.23
C MET A 1 -60.28 -35.75 -6.30
N ARG A 2 -59.56 -34.69 -5.91
CA ARG A 2 -58.79 -33.84 -6.84
C ARG A 2 -57.30 -34.16 -6.64
N LYS A 3 -56.61 -34.53 -7.72
CA LYS A 3 -55.16 -34.76 -7.72
C LYS A 3 -54.47 -33.40 -7.58
N LEU A 4 -53.80 -33.17 -6.45
CA LEU A 4 -52.81 -32.09 -6.33
C LEU A 4 -51.52 -32.57 -7.01
N THR A 5 -51.17 -31.94 -8.13
CA THR A 5 -49.87 -32.17 -8.77
C THR A 5 -48.84 -31.23 -8.15
N ILE A 6 -47.89 -31.82 -7.43
CA ILE A 6 -46.64 -31.21 -6.98
C ILE A 6 -45.85 -30.78 -8.21
N ALA A 7 -45.62 -29.48 -8.42
CA ALA A 7 -44.53 -28.99 -9.28
C ALA A 7 -44.41 -27.45 -9.22
N THR A 8 -43.88 -26.87 -8.14
CA THR A 8 -43.13 -25.58 -8.21
C THR A 8 -42.44 -25.28 -6.89
N LEU A 9 -41.33 -25.97 -6.60
CA LEU A 9 -40.51 -25.65 -5.43
C LEU A 9 -39.06 -26.07 -5.65
N THR A 10 -38.44 -25.61 -6.74
CA THR A 10 -37.02 -25.92 -7.01
C THR A 10 -36.37 -24.97 -8.03
N VAL A 11 -36.40 -23.64 -7.84
CA VAL A 11 -35.45 -22.73 -8.54
C VAL A 11 -35.09 -21.48 -7.73
N ILE A 12 -34.92 -21.58 -6.39
CA ILE A 12 -34.37 -20.47 -5.58
C ILE A 12 -33.03 -20.84 -4.91
N GLY A 13 -32.55 -22.08 -5.10
CA GLY A 13 -31.37 -22.59 -4.39
C GLY A 13 -30.00 -22.39 -5.07
N LEU A 14 -29.92 -21.80 -6.28
CA LEU A 14 -28.67 -21.80 -7.06
C LEU A 14 -28.19 -20.41 -7.52
N ALA A 15 -28.55 -19.35 -6.80
CA ALA A 15 -28.01 -18.00 -7.02
C ALA A 15 -27.25 -17.44 -5.80
N ALA A 16 -26.89 -18.29 -4.84
CA ALA A 16 -25.87 -17.98 -3.83
C ALA A 16 -24.46 -18.33 -4.35
N ALA A 17 -24.25 -18.22 -5.66
CA ALA A 17 -22.97 -18.47 -6.29
C ALA A 17 -22.07 -17.24 -6.07
N TYR A 18 -21.25 -17.33 -5.02
CA TYR A 18 -19.97 -16.65 -4.88
C TYR A 18 -20.00 -15.14 -5.16
N ALA A 19 -20.70 -14.38 -4.32
CA ALA A 19 -20.18 -13.06 -3.99
C ALA A 19 -18.94 -13.30 -3.12
N THR A 20 -17.79 -13.56 -3.74
CA THR A 20 -16.52 -13.38 -3.03
C THR A 20 -16.50 -11.92 -2.61
N PRO A 21 -16.41 -11.58 -1.31
CA PRO A 21 -16.15 -10.20 -0.93
C PRO A 21 -14.90 -9.78 -1.71
N ALA A 22 -14.96 -8.60 -2.35
CA ALA A 22 -13.76 -7.99 -2.87
C ALA A 22 -12.85 -7.75 -1.66
N SER A 23 -11.95 -8.68 -1.39
CA SER A 23 -10.88 -8.48 -0.41
C SER A 23 -9.94 -7.49 -1.08
N ALA A 24 -10.09 -6.23 -0.70
CA ALA A 24 -9.01 -5.26 -0.76
C ALA A 24 -7.98 -5.72 0.29
N GLY A 25 -7.25 -6.79 -0.01
CA GLY A 25 -6.26 -7.33 0.91
C GLY A 25 -4.93 -6.61 0.75
N ILE A 26 -4.54 -6.26 -0.48
CA ILE A 26 -3.25 -5.66 -0.77
C ILE A 26 -3.38 -4.58 -1.86
N ILE A 27 -2.87 -3.38 -1.57
CA ILE A 27 -2.73 -2.28 -2.52
C ILE A 27 -1.26 -2.14 -2.89
N ASN A 28 -0.96 -2.19 -4.19
CA ASN A 28 0.41 -2.05 -4.70
C ASN A 28 0.61 -0.68 -5.34
N TYR A 29 1.78 -0.11 -5.14
CA TYR A 29 2.18 1.17 -5.68
C TYR A 29 3.58 1.06 -6.30
N SER A 30 3.80 1.73 -7.42
CA SER A 30 5.17 2.01 -7.87
C SER A 30 5.71 3.18 -7.06
N ALA A 31 6.90 3.00 -6.49
CA ALA A 31 7.57 4.01 -5.69
C ALA A 31 8.61 4.76 -6.52
N SER A 32 8.55 6.09 -6.50
CA SER A 32 9.48 6.96 -7.21
C SER A 32 10.05 8.06 -6.32
N ASN A 33 11.22 8.57 -6.69
CA ASN A 33 11.88 9.63 -5.93
C ASN A 33 11.14 10.96 -6.05
N TYR A 34 11.44 11.88 -5.13
CA TYR A 34 11.24 13.30 -5.43
C TYR A 34 12.16 13.76 -6.57
N ALA A 35 11.59 14.47 -7.55
CA ALA A 35 12.28 14.85 -8.77
C ALA A 35 12.88 16.28 -8.75
N GLY A 36 12.99 16.95 -7.60
CA GLY A 36 13.53 18.32 -7.52
C GLY A 36 14.97 18.41 -6.97
N GLY A 37 15.70 19.45 -7.39
CA GLY A 37 17.03 19.78 -6.86
C GLY A 37 18.19 18.97 -7.44
N SER A 38 19.41 19.25 -6.95
CA SER A 38 20.62 18.48 -7.25
C SER A 38 20.68 17.23 -6.37
N CYS A 39 21.02 16.10 -7.00
CA CYS A 39 21.15 14.81 -6.34
C CYS A 39 19.83 14.35 -5.71
N LYS A 40 18.82 14.22 -6.57
CA LYS A 40 17.52 13.64 -6.28
C LYS A 40 17.71 12.23 -5.68
N HIS A 41 16.89 11.89 -4.71
CA HIS A 41 16.95 10.60 -4.03
C HIS A 41 15.62 10.25 -3.41
N GLY A 42 15.41 8.94 -3.29
CA GLY A 42 14.36 8.34 -2.47
C GLY A 42 14.95 7.64 -1.25
N LEU A 43 16.26 7.40 -1.23
CA LEU A 43 17.02 6.92 -0.09
C LEU A 43 18.24 7.83 0.14
N TYR A 44 18.38 8.32 1.36
CA TYR A 44 19.58 9.00 1.86
C TYR A 44 20.28 8.13 2.92
N THR A 45 21.57 7.92 2.77
CA THR A 45 22.36 7.00 3.63
C THR A 45 23.12 7.70 4.76
N GLY A 46 22.73 8.92 5.13
CA GLY A 46 23.30 9.62 6.28
C GLY A 46 24.81 9.83 6.18
N SER A 47 25.58 9.10 6.98
CA SER A 47 27.03 9.17 7.03
C SER A 47 27.76 8.22 6.06
N VAL A 48 27.06 7.27 5.43
CA VAL A 48 27.66 6.29 4.52
C VAL A 48 27.84 6.91 3.13
N GLY A 49 29.08 7.24 2.76
CA GLY A 49 29.42 7.95 1.54
C GLY A 49 29.67 9.45 1.76
N SER A 50 29.68 10.26 0.70
CA SER A 50 29.85 11.72 0.77
C SER A 50 29.13 12.45 -0.37
N GLY A 51 28.66 13.68 -0.12
CA GLY A 51 27.97 14.48 -1.13
C GLY A 51 26.80 13.72 -1.77
N CYS A 52 26.83 13.59 -3.10
CA CYS A 52 25.77 12.92 -3.87
C CYS A 52 25.88 11.40 -3.91
N THR A 53 26.96 10.79 -3.41
CA THR A 53 27.04 9.33 -3.28
C THR A 53 26.23 8.80 -2.09
N ARG A 54 25.77 9.69 -1.20
CA ARG A 54 24.81 9.36 -0.12
C ARG A 54 23.36 9.27 -0.60
N LYS A 55 23.10 9.68 -1.84
CA LYS A 55 21.76 9.98 -2.35
C LYS A 55 21.44 9.01 -3.47
N TYR A 56 20.56 8.06 -3.18
CA TYR A 56 20.19 6.97 -4.07
C TYR A 56 18.79 7.23 -4.65
N SER A 57 18.70 7.20 -5.98
CA SER A 57 17.44 7.31 -6.71
C SER A 57 16.85 5.91 -6.91
N PHE A 58 15.64 5.66 -6.45
CA PHE A 58 14.81 4.50 -6.77
C PHE A 58 14.73 4.30 -8.28
N GLN A 59 14.86 3.05 -8.67
CA GLN A 59 14.76 2.58 -10.05
C GLN A 59 13.36 2.02 -10.32
N ASP A 60 13.06 1.87 -11.60
CA ASP A 60 11.85 1.17 -12.04
C ASP A 60 11.77 -0.22 -11.40
N GLY A 61 10.57 -0.61 -10.98
CA GLY A 61 10.34 -1.83 -10.21
C GLY A 61 10.50 -1.69 -8.69
N THR A 62 10.85 -0.50 -8.18
CA THR A 62 10.70 -0.23 -6.74
C THR A 62 9.22 -0.09 -6.41
N SER A 63 8.75 -0.84 -5.41
CA SER A 63 7.34 -0.98 -5.08
C SER A 63 7.08 -0.79 -3.59
N PHE A 64 5.96 -0.14 -3.30
CA PHE A 64 5.36 -0.14 -1.96
C PHE A 64 4.09 -0.98 -1.99
N SER A 65 3.99 -1.97 -1.11
CA SER A 65 2.81 -2.83 -0.99
C SER A 65 2.21 -2.64 0.39
N TRP A 66 0.93 -2.30 0.46
CA TRP A 66 0.19 -2.17 1.71
C TRP A 66 -0.86 -3.27 1.82
N ASP A 67 -0.68 -4.16 2.77
CA ASP A 67 -1.70 -5.11 3.19
C ASP A 67 -2.64 -4.42 4.19
N THR A 68 -3.82 -4.04 3.71
CA THR A 68 -4.83 -3.31 4.48
C THR A 68 -5.55 -4.19 5.49
N ASP A 69 -5.58 -5.51 5.26
CA ASP A 69 -6.19 -6.47 6.19
C ASP A 69 -5.26 -6.76 7.37
N ALA A 70 -3.97 -6.99 7.09
CA ALA A 70 -2.94 -7.23 8.10
C ALA A 70 -2.39 -5.94 8.71
N GLN A 71 -2.67 -4.79 8.12
CA GLN A 71 -2.13 -3.50 8.49
C GLN A 71 -0.59 -3.49 8.52
N THR A 72 0.00 -4.04 7.45
CA THR A 72 1.44 -4.10 7.25
C THR A 72 1.81 -3.58 5.87
N ALA A 73 3.04 -3.11 5.71
CA ALA A 73 3.52 -2.65 4.41
C ALA A 73 4.94 -3.10 4.13
N THR A 74 5.32 -3.12 2.86
CA THR A 74 6.69 -3.37 2.43
C THR A 74 7.17 -2.33 1.43
N LEU A 75 8.46 -2.01 1.46
CA LEU A 75 9.14 -1.23 0.43
C LEU A 75 10.30 -2.07 -0.10
N THR A 76 10.18 -2.52 -1.35
CA THR A 76 11.15 -3.40 -2.00
C THR A 76 11.61 -2.81 -3.32
N GLY A 77 12.87 -3.01 -3.69
CA GLY A 77 13.36 -2.59 -5.00
C GLY A 77 14.83 -2.28 -5.02
N THR A 78 15.23 -1.41 -5.96
CA THR A 78 16.62 -0.97 -6.09
C THR A 78 16.72 0.54 -6.21
N ALA A 79 17.81 1.09 -5.71
CA ALA A 79 18.15 2.49 -5.83
C ALA A 79 19.60 2.64 -6.26
N ILE A 80 19.91 3.65 -7.07
CA ILE A 80 21.27 3.87 -7.62
C ILE A 80 21.70 5.30 -7.30
N ASN A 81 22.94 5.47 -6.82
CA ASN A 81 23.51 6.79 -6.56
C ASN A 81 24.30 7.33 -7.77
N GLY A 82 24.78 8.58 -7.67
CA GLY A 82 25.56 9.22 -8.74
C GLY A 82 26.91 8.56 -9.07
N ALA A 83 27.38 7.61 -8.25
CA ALA A 83 28.58 6.82 -8.51
C ALA A 83 28.27 5.44 -9.11
N GLY A 84 27.00 5.11 -9.35
CA GLY A 84 26.58 3.81 -9.87
C GLY A 84 26.50 2.69 -8.83
N GLN A 85 26.63 3.01 -7.54
CA GLN A 85 26.44 2.02 -6.47
C GLN A 85 24.96 1.67 -6.36
N VAL A 86 24.68 0.39 -6.16
CA VAL A 86 23.31 -0.14 -6.09
C VAL A 86 22.97 -0.44 -4.66
N ALA A 87 21.87 0.14 -4.18
CA ALA A 87 21.19 -0.23 -2.95
C ALA A 87 20.00 -1.12 -3.27
N THR A 88 19.94 -2.33 -2.72
CA THR A 88 18.75 -3.19 -2.75
C THR A 88 17.96 -2.99 -1.47
N LEU A 89 16.69 -2.62 -1.57
CA LEU A 89 15.81 -2.38 -0.44
C LEU A 89 14.90 -3.60 -0.24
N ASP A 90 14.79 -4.05 1.00
CA ASP A 90 13.83 -5.04 1.45
C ASP A 90 13.40 -4.66 2.87
N LEU A 91 12.39 -3.78 2.96
CA LEU A 91 11.90 -3.22 4.22
C LEU A 91 10.46 -3.65 4.44
N SER A 92 10.13 -3.96 5.70
CA SER A 92 8.78 -4.30 6.15
C SER A 92 8.38 -3.38 7.30
N PHE A 93 7.11 -2.99 7.33
CA PHE A 93 6.54 -2.02 8.26
C PHE A 93 5.26 -2.56 8.88
N SER A 94 5.04 -2.25 10.15
CA SER A 94 3.89 -2.70 10.93
C SER A 94 3.58 -1.71 12.04
N GLY A 95 2.61 -2.03 12.90
CA GLY A 95 2.17 -1.12 13.96
C GLY A 95 1.46 0.09 13.36
N PHE A 96 0.48 -0.19 12.50
CA PHE A 96 -0.33 0.81 11.82
C PHE A 96 -1.05 1.71 12.83
N LEU A 97 -1.07 3.00 12.52
CA LEU A 97 -1.86 4.02 13.20
C LEU A 97 -2.46 4.92 12.14
N GLU A 98 -3.76 5.17 12.23
CA GLU A 98 -4.44 6.13 11.34
C GLU A 98 -3.95 7.57 11.60
N THR A 99 -3.77 7.94 12.88
CA THR A 99 -3.41 9.30 13.29
C THR A 99 -2.39 9.28 14.43
N THR A 100 -1.62 10.36 14.58
CA THR A 100 -0.75 10.55 15.75
C THR A 100 -1.45 11.23 16.94
N GLU A 101 -2.73 11.63 16.83
CA GLU A 101 -3.45 12.26 17.94
C GLU A 101 -3.42 11.41 19.21
N GLY A 102 -3.02 12.02 20.32
CA GLY A 102 -2.93 11.33 21.62
C GLY A 102 -1.75 10.35 21.75
N THR A 103 -0.87 10.28 20.76
CA THR A 103 0.36 9.48 20.80
C THR A 103 1.58 10.36 21.08
N ASN A 104 2.74 9.74 21.27
CA ASN A 104 4.03 10.44 21.31
C ASN A 104 4.74 10.46 19.95
N ILE A 105 4.07 10.08 18.86
CA ILE A 105 4.67 9.98 17.53
C ILE A 105 4.64 11.35 16.84
N ASP A 106 5.81 11.75 16.34
CA ASP A 106 6.00 12.99 15.62
C ASP A 106 5.88 12.78 14.10
N TYR A 107 5.13 13.66 13.45
CA TYR A 107 5.09 13.79 12.00
C TYR A 107 6.42 14.34 11.46
N LYS A 108 6.96 13.70 10.42
CA LYS A 108 8.18 14.16 9.75
C LYS A 108 7.83 15.29 8.78
N ALA A 109 8.09 16.52 9.22
CA ALA A 109 7.82 17.73 8.45
C ALA A 109 8.67 17.84 7.17
N GLY A 110 8.09 18.44 6.13
CA GLY A 110 8.75 18.75 4.85
C GLY A 110 7.82 18.69 3.64
N GLY A 111 6.74 17.91 3.75
CA GLY A 111 5.61 17.92 2.82
C GLY A 111 4.52 18.88 3.29
N LEU A 112 3.25 18.46 3.16
CA LEU A 112 2.11 19.25 3.62
C LEU A 112 2.12 19.42 5.15
N SER A 113 1.49 20.50 5.63
CA SER A 113 1.22 20.66 7.06
C SER A 113 0.19 19.62 7.48
N TYR A 114 0.50 18.88 8.55
CA TYR A 114 -0.38 17.87 9.14
C TYR A 114 -0.93 18.35 10.48
N ASP A 115 -2.24 18.24 10.65
CA ASP A 115 -2.92 18.46 11.93
C ASP A 115 -3.45 17.12 12.47
N PRO A 116 -2.86 16.57 13.55
CA PRO A 116 -3.28 15.29 14.09
C PRO A 116 -4.71 15.31 14.65
N ALA A 117 -5.19 16.44 15.17
CA ALA A 117 -6.51 16.53 15.80
C ALA A 117 -7.66 16.44 14.79
N THR A 118 -7.38 16.73 13.52
CA THR A 118 -8.36 16.65 12.43
C THR A 118 -7.98 15.62 11.37
N ASP A 119 -6.81 14.99 11.55
CA ASP A 119 -6.19 14.06 10.61
C ASP A 119 -6.17 14.63 9.18
N SER A 120 -5.63 15.84 9.06
CA SER A 120 -5.66 16.62 7.82
C SER A 120 -4.27 17.12 7.42
N PRO A 121 -3.76 16.77 6.23
CA PRO A 121 -4.31 15.77 5.32
C PRO A 121 -4.34 14.37 5.96
N ASP A 122 -5.06 13.45 5.31
CA ASP A 122 -5.13 12.04 5.67
C ASP A 122 -3.74 11.39 5.52
N ILE A 123 -3.12 11.05 6.65
CA ILE A 123 -1.76 10.54 6.77
C ILE A 123 -1.77 9.37 7.74
N ASP A 124 -1.52 8.18 7.22
CA ASP A 124 -1.34 6.96 7.99
C ASP A 124 0.12 6.80 8.44
N PHE A 125 0.32 6.00 9.49
CA PHE A 125 1.64 5.75 10.07
C PHE A 125 1.91 4.26 10.30
N PHE A 126 3.17 3.85 10.18
CA PHE A 126 3.67 2.56 10.65
C PHE A 126 4.77 2.78 11.69
N THR A 127 4.51 2.39 12.93
CA THR A 127 5.37 2.67 14.10
C THR A 127 6.44 1.61 14.35
N SER A 128 6.40 0.50 13.63
CA SER A 128 7.42 -0.55 13.69
C SER A 128 7.97 -0.85 12.29
N GLY A 129 9.20 -1.34 12.25
CA GLY A 129 9.84 -1.73 10.99
C GLY A 129 10.90 -2.79 11.19
N SER A 130 11.14 -3.56 10.14
CA SER A 130 12.28 -4.49 10.03
C SER A 130 12.78 -4.56 8.58
N GLY A 131 13.87 -5.27 8.35
CA GLY A 131 14.41 -5.51 7.01
C GLY A 131 15.81 -4.96 6.82
N THR A 132 16.25 -4.92 5.56
CA THR A 132 17.63 -4.60 5.19
C THR A 132 17.72 -3.70 3.96
N ILE A 133 18.85 -3.00 3.88
CA ILE A 133 19.32 -2.30 2.69
C ILE A 133 20.70 -2.83 2.38
N LYS A 134 20.89 -3.42 1.20
CA LYS A 134 22.18 -3.97 0.78
C LYS A 134 22.87 -3.02 -0.19
N ILE A 135 24.09 -2.56 0.13
CA ILE A 135 24.89 -1.68 -0.73
C ILE A 135 26.24 -2.32 -0.98
N ASP A 136 26.58 -2.57 -2.25
CA ASP A 136 27.85 -3.17 -2.68
C ASP A 136 28.27 -4.42 -1.89
N GLY A 137 27.29 -5.26 -1.54
CA GLY A 137 27.53 -6.49 -0.77
C GLY A 137 27.38 -6.34 0.74
N ASN A 138 27.47 -5.13 1.28
CA ASN A 138 27.29 -4.85 2.71
C ASN A 138 25.80 -4.80 3.06
N VAL A 139 25.42 -5.47 4.14
CA VAL A 139 24.04 -5.50 4.64
C VAL A 139 23.89 -4.50 5.77
N TYR A 140 23.02 -3.54 5.57
CA TYR A 140 22.60 -2.57 6.57
C TYR A 140 21.20 -2.97 7.06
N THR A 141 21.02 -3.11 8.37
CA THR A 141 19.78 -3.68 8.93
C THR A 141 18.99 -2.61 9.65
N LEU A 142 17.68 -2.54 9.46
CA LEU A 142 16.86 -1.63 10.25
C LEU A 142 16.96 -2.00 11.75
N ASN A 143 17.25 -1.03 12.60
CA ASN A 143 17.50 -1.30 14.02
C ASN A 143 16.22 -1.84 14.69
N PRO A 144 16.19 -3.09 15.17
CA PRO A 144 14.96 -3.71 15.67
C PRO A 144 14.42 -3.07 16.96
N ASN A 145 15.26 -2.34 17.70
CA ASN A 145 14.86 -1.69 18.96
C ASN A 145 14.38 -0.25 18.77
N ASP A 146 14.74 0.36 17.65
CA ASP A 146 14.48 1.78 17.36
C ASP A 146 14.61 1.95 15.85
N PRO A 147 13.65 1.43 15.05
CA PRO A 147 13.77 1.39 13.58
C PRO A 147 13.67 2.80 12.98
N PHE A 148 13.00 3.70 13.67
CA PHE A 148 12.81 5.09 13.26
C PHE A 148 13.61 6.03 14.16
N ALA A 149 13.93 7.23 13.70
CA ALA A 149 14.74 8.15 14.49
C ALA A 149 13.95 8.71 15.68
N GLY A 150 14.00 8.03 16.83
CA GLY A 150 13.31 8.44 18.05
C GLY A 150 11.79 8.25 17.92
N ASN A 151 11.03 9.31 18.14
CA ASN A 151 9.58 9.28 18.16
C ASN A 151 8.93 9.39 16.77
N THR A 152 9.65 9.08 15.70
CA THR A 152 9.08 9.16 14.34
C THR A 152 8.56 7.80 13.87
N ALA A 153 7.85 7.81 12.75
CA ALA A 153 7.32 6.63 12.10
C ALA A 153 7.53 6.73 10.59
N LEU A 154 7.24 5.64 9.87
CA LEU A 154 6.95 5.77 8.45
C LEU A 154 5.57 6.41 8.31
N GLN A 155 5.49 7.55 7.62
CA GLN A 155 4.23 8.18 7.24
C GLN A 155 3.87 7.83 5.79
N LEU A 156 2.58 7.68 5.51
CA LEU A 156 2.00 7.33 4.21
C LEU A 156 0.75 8.19 3.98
N GLY A 157 0.61 8.80 2.81
CA GLY A 157 -0.57 9.62 2.52
C GLY A 157 -0.29 10.81 1.63
N THR A 158 -1.29 11.69 1.47
CA THR A 158 -1.18 12.87 0.62
C THR A 158 -0.35 13.95 1.30
N GLY A 159 0.83 14.24 0.75
CA GLY A 159 1.78 15.18 1.36
C GLY A 159 2.69 14.54 2.41
N ALA A 160 2.65 13.22 2.58
CA ALA A 160 3.52 12.47 3.48
C ALA A 160 4.98 12.39 2.99
N ASN A 161 5.23 12.67 1.71
CA ASN A 161 6.60 12.78 1.21
C ASN A 161 7.22 14.09 1.70
N ASP A 162 8.23 14.03 2.56
CA ASP A 162 8.87 15.23 3.14
C ASP A 162 9.57 16.16 2.11
N LYS A 163 9.55 15.82 0.82
CA LYS A 163 10.14 16.60 -0.26
C LYS A 163 9.11 17.34 -1.13
N ASN A 164 7.82 16.99 -1.05
CA ASN A 164 6.76 17.60 -1.86
C ASN A 164 5.34 17.31 -1.32
N ASP A 165 4.33 17.83 -2.01
CA ASP A 165 2.93 17.69 -1.59
C ASP A 165 2.21 16.49 -2.24
N LYS A 166 2.95 15.49 -2.74
CA LYS A 166 2.35 14.34 -3.46
C LYS A 166 1.92 13.22 -2.50
N PHE A 167 1.01 12.37 -2.98
CA PHE A 167 0.75 11.08 -2.35
C PHE A 167 2.02 10.23 -2.35
N GLY A 168 2.39 9.72 -1.18
CA GLY A 168 3.72 9.17 -0.98
C GLY A 168 3.95 8.73 0.44
N GLY A 169 5.21 8.62 0.82
CA GLY A 169 5.59 8.36 2.20
C GLY A 169 7.01 8.81 2.50
N SER A 170 7.32 8.90 3.79
CA SER A 170 8.68 9.19 4.23
C SER A 170 8.96 8.66 5.62
N ALA A 171 10.24 8.45 5.93
CA ALA A 171 10.68 8.07 7.26
C ALA A 171 12.10 8.57 7.52
N TRP A 172 12.45 8.74 8.79
CA TRP A 172 13.85 8.68 9.22
C TRP A 172 14.13 7.27 9.72
N LEU A 173 15.20 6.67 9.21
CA LEU A 173 15.58 5.31 9.53
C LEU A 173 16.81 5.30 10.42
N ASN A 174 16.77 4.44 11.43
CA ASN A 174 17.90 4.09 12.26
C ASN A 174 18.40 2.72 11.84
N ILE A 175 19.64 2.68 11.38
CA ILE A 175 20.21 1.54 10.67
C ILE A 175 21.38 0.98 11.47
N LEU A 176 21.55 -0.32 11.51
CA LEU A 176 22.76 -0.99 11.97
C LEU A 176 23.67 -1.22 10.76
N ASP A 177 24.95 -0.90 10.91
CA ASP A 177 25.97 -1.25 9.95
C ASP A 177 26.22 -2.78 9.94
N PRO A 178 27.03 -3.31 9.01
CA PRO A 178 27.33 -4.74 8.94
C PRO A 178 27.98 -5.32 10.21
N ASN A 179 28.51 -4.48 11.10
CA ASN A 179 29.12 -4.87 12.37
C ASN A 179 28.15 -4.70 13.56
N GLY A 180 26.91 -4.27 13.32
CA GLY A 180 25.89 -4.06 14.34
C GLY A 180 25.95 -2.68 15.02
N TYR A 181 26.76 -1.75 14.54
CA TYR A 181 26.82 -0.39 15.10
C TYR A 181 25.69 0.47 14.55
N SER A 182 25.04 1.23 15.43
CA SER A 182 23.97 2.15 15.04
C SER A 182 24.51 3.33 14.23
N ILE A 183 23.95 3.51 13.04
CA ILE A 183 24.08 4.66 12.15
C ILE A 183 22.72 5.34 12.09
N ARG A 184 22.69 6.60 12.53
CA ARG A 184 21.47 7.42 12.54
C ARG A 184 21.36 8.26 11.26
N ASN A 185 20.18 8.83 11.05
CA ASN A 185 19.90 9.84 10.02
C ASN A 185 19.93 9.29 8.59
N TRP A 186 19.52 8.04 8.39
CA TRP A 186 19.09 7.61 7.07
C TRP A 186 17.68 8.15 6.84
N ASP A 187 17.31 8.39 5.59
CA ASP A 187 15.94 8.76 5.27
C ASP A 187 15.47 8.03 4.01
N ILE A 188 14.16 7.80 3.96
CA ILE A 188 13.46 7.39 2.74
C ILE A 188 12.33 8.38 2.47
N ASN A 189 12.16 8.79 1.20
CA ASN A 189 11.11 9.71 0.77
C ASN A 189 10.67 9.34 -0.63
N PHE A 190 9.38 9.09 -0.83
CA PHE A 190 8.91 8.54 -2.10
C PHE A 190 7.52 9.04 -2.45
N ASN A 191 7.26 9.21 -3.74
CA ASN A 191 5.91 9.33 -4.29
C ASN A 191 5.41 7.93 -4.62
N LEU A 192 4.10 7.75 -4.50
CA LEU A 192 3.43 6.51 -4.85
C LEU A 192 2.42 6.77 -5.96
N ASP A 193 2.49 5.93 -6.99
CA ASP A 193 1.47 5.83 -8.03
C ASP A 193 0.86 4.43 -7.94
N GLN A 194 -0.46 4.35 -7.76
CA GLN A 194 -1.14 3.07 -7.55
C GLN A 194 -1.02 2.20 -8.82
N ILE A 195 -0.58 0.95 -8.63
CA ILE A 195 -0.57 -0.05 -9.67
C ILE A 195 -1.99 -0.63 -9.72
N PRO A 196 -2.70 -0.53 -10.86
CA PRO A 196 -4.04 -1.08 -10.99
C PRO A 196 -4.04 -2.56 -10.65
N THR A 197 -4.84 -2.96 -9.67
CA THR A 197 -5.13 -4.36 -9.42
C THR A 197 -6.30 -4.76 -10.32
N ASP A 198 -6.12 -5.84 -11.09
CA ASP A 198 -7.23 -6.44 -11.82
C ASP A 198 -8.19 -7.03 -10.77
N VAL A 199 -9.19 -6.25 -10.37
CA VAL A 199 -10.32 -6.77 -9.59
C VAL A 199 -11.13 -7.64 -10.56
N PRO A 200 -11.23 -8.97 -10.34
CA PRO A 200 -12.14 -9.78 -11.13
C PRO A 200 -13.53 -9.19 -10.95
N GLU A 201 -14.16 -8.76 -12.04
CA GLU A 201 -15.51 -8.21 -11.96
C GLU A 201 -16.36 -9.24 -11.19
N PRO A 202 -16.99 -8.87 -10.06
CA PRO A 202 -17.91 -9.78 -9.42
C PRO A 202 -18.97 -10.15 -10.46
N GLY A 203 -19.55 -11.34 -10.36
CA GLY A 203 -20.50 -11.90 -11.33
C GLY A 203 -21.77 -11.08 -11.59
N ALA A 204 -21.79 -9.78 -11.30
CA ALA A 204 -22.79 -8.77 -11.66
C ALA A 204 -23.26 -8.87 -13.11
N LEU A 205 -22.39 -9.14 -14.09
CA LEU A 205 -22.83 -9.42 -15.47
C LEU A 205 -23.62 -10.75 -15.56
N GLY A 206 -23.19 -11.77 -14.83
CA GLY A 206 -23.92 -13.04 -14.70
C GLY A 206 -25.26 -12.88 -13.97
N LEU A 207 -25.31 -12.09 -12.88
CA LEU A 207 -26.51 -11.78 -12.11
C LEU A 207 -27.49 -10.93 -12.92
N LEU A 208 -26.99 -9.94 -13.66
CA LEU A 208 -27.78 -9.15 -14.59
C LEU A 208 -28.35 -10.05 -15.70
N GLY A 209 -27.52 -10.94 -16.26
CA GLY A 209 -27.96 -11.94 -17.25
C GLY A 209 -29.07 -12.86 -16.72
N LEU A 210 -28.94 -13.35 -15.48
CA LEU A 210 -29.97 -14.15 -14.80
C LEU A 210 -31.25 -13.35 -14.53
N ALA A 211 -31.13 -12.09 -14.12
CA ALA A 211 -32.27 -11.21 -13.87
C ALA A 211 -33.06 -10.94 -15.16
N VAL A 212 -32.36 -10.60 -16.25
CA VAL A 212 -32.97 -10.37 -17.57
C VAL A 212 -33.59 -11.65 -18.11
N GLY A 213 -32.88 -12.79 -18.00
CA GLY A 213 -33.41 -14.10 -18.38
C GLY A 213 -34.68 -14.46 -17.63
N GLY A 214 -34.69 -14.28 -16.30
CA GLY A 214 -35.85 -14.53 -15.44
C GLY A 214 -37.08 -13.70 -15.84
N LEU A 215 -36.88 -12.40 -16.11
CA LEU A 215 -37.94 -11.51 -16.59
C LEU A 215 -38.51 -11.95 -17.95
N TRP A 216 -37.63 -12.36 -18.88
CA TRP A 216 -38.05 -12.81 -20.20
C TRP A 216 -38.86 -14.12 -20.15
N PHE A 217 -38.41 -15.11 -19.38
CA PHE A 217 -39.15 -16.36 -19.21
C PHE A 217 -40.47 -16.17 -18.43
N GLY A 218 -40.48 -15.27 -17.44
CA GLY A 218 -41.67 -14.93 -16.66
C GLY A 218 -42.77 -14.29 -17.50
N THR A 219 -42.43 -13.31 -18.34
CA THR A 219 -43.38 -12.62 -19.22
C THR A 219 -43.95 -13.55 -20.29
N ARG A 220 -43.13 -14.47 -20.85
CA ARG A 220 -43.57 -15.44 -21.86
C ARG A 220 -44.58 -16.45 -21.32
N ARG A 221 -44.40 -16.92 -20.07
CA ARG A 221 -45.37 -17.82 -19.41
C ARG A 221 -46.71 -17.13 -19.12
N ARG A 222 -46.68 -15.84 -18.74
CA ARG A 222 -47.90 -15.07 -18.46
C ARG A 222 -48.77 -14.89 -19.70
N ARG A 223 -48.15 -14.61 -20.86
CA ARG A 223 -48.86 -14.47 -22.15
C ARG A 223 -49.54 -15.78 -22.60
N LYS A 224 -48.90 -16.94 -22.39
CA LYS A 224 -49.51 -18.24 -22.73
C LYS A 224 -50.72 -18.61 -21.85
N ARG A 225 -50.79 -18.12 -20.61
CA ARG A 225 -51.94 -18.34 -19.71
C ARG A 225 -53.14 -17.43 -19.96
N ILE A 226 -52.92 -16.30 -20.64
CA ILE A 226 -54.01 -15.36 -21.01
C ILE A 226 -54.61 -15.75 -22.37
N ALA A 227 -53.85 -16.46 -23.20
CA ALA A 227 -54.27 -16.91 -24.53
C ALA A 227 -54.89 -18.34 -24.56
N ALA A 228 -55.12 -18.94 -23.40
CA ALA A 228 -55.77 -20.25 -23.21
C ALA A 228 -56.98 -20.08 -22.31
#